data_AF-A0A661TLX8-F1
#
_entry.id   AF-A0A661TLX8-F1
#
_cell.length_a   1.000
_cell.length_b   1.000
_cell.length_c   1.000
_cell.angle_alpha   90.00
_cell.angle_beta   90.00
_cell.angle_gamma   90.00
#
_symmetry.space_group_name_H-M   'P 1'
#
loop_
_entity.id
_entity.type
_entity.pdbx_description
1 polymer ?
#
loop_
_entity_poly.entity_id
_entity_poly.type
_entity_poly.pdbx_seq_one_letter_code
_entity_poly.pdbx_strand_id
1 'polypeptide(L)' 'NPMSIQLTGMTRDGTFLIEDGKMGRAIKNMRFNTSVVDMLKAVDMISKERQTKEGFVGPTVVPYLRTNNFTFSSKTSF' A
#
# COMPACT_ATOMS: atom_id res chain seq x y z
N ASN A 1 -12.10 6.46 16.04
CA ASN A 1 -11.15 5.86 17.00
C ASN A 1 -9.76 6.42 16.72
N PRO A 2 -9.23 7.35 17.52
CA PRO A 2 -7.92 7.97 17.26
C PRO A 2 -6.76 6.95 17.26
N MET A 3 -6.92 5.82 17.95
CA MET A 3 -5.91 4.76 18.04
C MET A 3 -5.71 3.98 16.74
N SER A 4 -6.65 4.02 15.79
CA SER A 4 -6.53 3.25 14.54
C SER A 4 -5.70 3.95 13.46
N ILE A 5 -5.49 5.27 13.56
CA ILE A 5 -4.81 6.09 12.53
C ILE A 5 -5.35 5.76 11.13
N GLN A 6 -6.50 6.33 10.78
CA GLN A 6 -7.15 6.09 9.50
C GLN A 6 -6.40 6.79 8.36
N LEU A 7 -5.97 6.02 7.37
CA LEU A 7 -5.35 6.50 6.14
C LEU A 7 -6.32 6.31 4.98
N THR A 8 -6.66 7.41 4.33
CA THR A 8 -7.45 7.41 3.09
C THR A 8 -6.57 7.81 1.93
N GLY A 9 -6.60 7.02 0.86
CA GLY A 9 -5.81 7.29 -0.31
C GLY A 9 -6.30 6.55 -1.54
N MET A 10 -5.53 6.68 -2.61
CA MET A 10 -5.71 5.93 -3.84
C MET A 10 -4.35 5.45 -4.30
N THR A 11 -4.31 4.30 -4.96
CA THR A 11 -3.11 3.89 -5.68
C THR A 11 -2.83 4.88 -6.82
N ARG A 12 -1.54 5.16 -7.09
CA ARG A 12 -1.06 6.04 -8.17
C ARG A 12 0.16 5.40 -8.83
N ASP A 13 0.46 5.86 -10.04
CA ASP A 13 1.70 5.53 -10.77
C ASP A 13 1.90 4.03 -11.09
N GLY A 14 0.79 3.31 -11.31
CA GLY A 14 0.79 1.91 -11.74
C GLY A 14 0.43 0.95 -10.61
N THR A 15 -0.75 0.33 -10.73
CA THR A 15 -1.18 -0.78 -9.86
C THR A 15 -1.24 -2.03 -10.71
N PHE A 16 -0.60 -3.11 -10.28
CA PHE A 16 -0.48 -4.33 -11.07
C PHE A 16 -1.05 -5.52 -10.30
N LEU A 17 -1.74 -6.40 -11.02
CA LEU A 17 -2.23 -7.65 -10.46
C LEU A 17 -1.08 -8.65 -10.35
N ILE A 18 -1.00 -9.38 -9.24
CA ILE A 18 -0.06 -10.50 -9.06
C ILE A 18 -0.88 -11.79 -8.92
N GLU A 19 -0.63 -12.75 -9.79
CA GLU A 19 -1.28 -14.07 -9.81
C GLU A 19 -0.18 -15.13 -9.90
N ASP A 20 -0.25 -16.18 -9.07
CA ASP A 20 0.74 -17.25 -9.00
C ASP A 20 2.20 -16.77 -8.84
N GLY A 21 2.38 -15.70 -8.07
CA GLY A 21 3.69 -15.08 -7.83
C GLY A 21 4.27 -14.32 -9.02
N LYS A 22 3.49 -14.12 -10.09
CA LYS A 22 3.91 -13.40 -11.30
C LYS A 22 3.14 -12.09 -11.44
N MET A 23 3.85 -11.01 -11.79
CA MET A 23 3.24 -9.73 -12.12
C MET A 23 2.51 -9.84 -13.46
N GLY A 24 1.21 -9.54 -13.46
CA GLY A 24 0.34 -9.57 -14.61
C GLY A 24 0.02 -8.17 -15.14
N ARG A 25 -1.26 -7.96 -15.50
CA ARG A 25 -1.73 -6.70 -16.11
C ARG A 25 -1.80 -5.55 -15.12
N ALA A 26 -1.67 -4.33 -15.65
CA ALA A 26 -2.06 -3.12 -14.92
C ALA A 26 -3.58 -3.11 -14.66
N ILE A 27 -3.97 -2.62 -13.50
CA ILE A 27 -5.36 -2.42 -13.09
C ILE A 27 -5.60 -0.92 -12.83
N LYS A 28 -6.89 -0.55 -12.71
CA LYS A 28 -7.28 0.83 -12.42
C LYS A 28 -6.80 1.26 -11.03
N ASN A 29 -6.76 2.57 -10.80
CA ASN A 29 -6.51 3.11 -9.47
C ASN A 29 -7.61 2.66 -8.51
N MET A 30 -7.19 2.17 -7.35
CA MET A 30 -8.06 1.64 -6.32
C MET A 30 -8.02 2.60 -5.12
N ARG A 31 -9.19 2.96 -4.61
CA ARG A 31 -9.32 3.74 -3.39
C ARG A 31 -9.26 2.82 -2.19
N PHE A 32 -8.69 3.31 -1.11
CA PHE A 32 -8.65 2.61 0.16
C PHE A 32 -8.91 3.58 1.32
N ASN A 33 -9.49 3.02 2.37
CA ASN A 33 -9.63 3.64 3.68
C ASN A 33 -9.28 2.55 4.68
N THR A 34 -8.13 2.65 5.32
CA THR A 34 -7.60 1.58 6.18
C THR A 34 -6.94 2.14 7.43
N SER A 35 -6.90 1.33 8.47
CA SER A 35 -6.11 1.57 9.68
C SER A 35 -4.64 1.25 9.38
N VAL A 36 -3.76 2.25 9.53
CA VAL A 36 -2.31 2.04 9.32
C VAL A 36 -1.78 1.02 10.32
N VAL A 37 -2.30 1.05 11.55
CA VAL A 37 -1.90 0.12 12.62
C VAL A 37 -2.26 -1.32 12.24
N ASP A 38 -3.45 -1.54 11.70
CA ASP A 38 -3.90 -2.89 11.33
C ASP A 38 -3.19 -3.40 10.07
N MET A 39 -2.95 -2.51 9.10
CA MET A 39 -2.12 -2.82 7.94
C MET A 39 -0.71 -3.27 8.35
N LEU A 40 -0.05 -2.51 9.24
CA LEU A 40 1.31 -2.85 9.69
C LEU A 40 1.36 -4.17 10.48
N LYS A 41 0.32 -4.49 11.26
CA LYS A 41 0.21 -5.79 11.95
C LYS A 41 0.09 -6.98 11.00
N ALA A 42 -0.45 -6.75 9.80
CA ALA A 42 -0.66 -7.79 8.79
C ALA A 42 0.52 -7.90 7.79
N VAL A 43 1.62 -7.18 8.01
CA VAL A 43 2.83 -7.30 7.20
C VAL A 43 3.49 -8.65 7.46
N ASP A 44 3.66 -9.44 6.41
CA ASP A 44 4.27 -10.77 6.48
C ASP A 44 5.61 -10.86 5.74
N MET A 45 5.97 -9.84 4.96
CA MET A 45 7.25 -9.80 4.23
C MET A 45 7.75 -8.37 4.07
N ILE A 46 9.07 -8.20 4.20
CA ILE A 46 9.78 -6.92 4.05
C ILE A 46 10.96 -7.15 3.10
N SER A 47 11.11 -6.28 2.09
CA SER A 47 12.21 -6.40 1.12
C SER A 47 13.58 -6.09 1.73
N LYS A 48 14.63 -6.63 1.11
CA LYS A 48 16.02 -6.22 1.40
C LYS A 48 16.33 -4.87 0.76
N GLU A 49 15.78 -4.63 -0.43
CA GLU A 49 15.87 -3.39 -1.18
C GLU A 49 15.17 -2.26 -0.42
N ARG A 50 15.72 -1.05 -0.52
CA ARG A 50 15.19 0.15 0.12
C ARG A 50 15.30 1.33 -0.83
N GLN A 51 14.39 2.29 -0.69
CA GLN A 51 14.38 3.53 -1.45
C GLN A 51 14.33 4.72 -0.51
N THR A 52 15.07 5.77 -0.83
CA THR A 52 14.89 7.07 -0.18
C THR A 52 13.67 7.76 -0.80
N LYS A 53 12.69 8.13 0.03
CA LYS A 53 11.50 8.89 -0.36
C LYS A 53 11.43 10.17 0.44
N GLU A 54 10.84 11.20 -0.14
CA GLU A 54 10.50 12.41 0.62
C GLU A 54 9.48 12.06 1.70
N GLY A 55 9.77 12.45 2.94
CA GLY A 55 8.89 12.28 4.10
C GLY A 55 8.51 13.63 4.68
N PHE A 56 7.48 13.65 5.54
CA PHE A 56 6.92 14.88 6.10
C PHE A 56 7.95 15.71 6.90
N VAL A 57 8.85 15.07 7.63
CA VAL A 57 9.90 15.73 8.44
C VAL A 57 11.25 15.79 7.71
N GLY A 58 11.41 14.98 6.67
CA GLY A 58 12.65 14.85 5.91
C GLY A 58 12.68 13.53 5.11
N PRO A 59 13.70 13.33 4.27
CA PRO A 59 13.84 12.10 3.50
C PRO A 59 13.90 10.87 4.42
N THR A 60 13.18 9.82 4.03
CA THR A 60 13.12 8.56 4.78
C THR A 60 13.53 7.40 3.88
N VAL A 61 14.33 6.48 4.41
CA VAL A 61 14.69 5.23 3.73
C VAL A 61 13.65 4.17 4.06
N VAL A 62 12.91 3.70 3.06
CA VAL A 62 11.78 2.77 3.23
C VAL A 62 11.93 1.51 2.37
N PRO A 63 11.59 0.31 2.88
CA PRO A 63 11.51 -0.92 2.09
C PRO A 63 10.14 -1.06 1.39
N TYR A 64 10.01 -2.09 0.56
CA TYR A 64 8.71 -2.61 0.13
C TYR A 64 8.12 -3.54 1.20
N LEU A 65 6.81 -3.49 1.37
CA LEU A 65 6.06 -4.31 2.33
C LEU A 65 5.03 -5.15 1.58
N ARG A 66 4.89 -6.42 1.99
CA ARG A 66 3.72 -7.23 1.66
C ARG A 66 2.81 -7.27 2.88
N THR A 67 1.56 -6.86 2.70
CA THR A 67 0.53 -6.86 3.74
C THR A 67 -0.60 -7.78 3.34
N ASN A 68 -0.99 -8.66 4.24
CA ASN A 68 -2.19 -9.47 4.08
C ASN A 68 -3.43 -8.66 4.47
N ASN A 69 -4.60 -9.13 4.04
CA ASN A 69 -5.92 -8.59 4.44
C ASN A 69 -6.11 -7.08 4.20
N PHE A 70 -5.47 -6.54 3.16
CA PHE A 70 -5.70 -5.17 2.71
C PHE A 70 -6.91 -5.11 1.77
N THR A 71 -7.91 -4.30 2.12
CA THR A 71 -9.15 -4.18 1.34
C THR A 71 -9.24 -2.82 0.65
N PHE A 72 -9.47 -2.84 -0.66
CA PHE A 72 -9.82 -1.64 -1.42
C PHE A 72 -11.30 -1.30 -1.23
N SER A 73 -11.60 -0.02 -1.01
CA SER A 73 -12.96 0.46 -0.76
C SER A 73 -13.75 0.68 -2.05
N SER A 74 -13.08 1.10 -3.12
CA SER A 74 -13.71 1.30 -4.43
C SER A 74 -12.68 1.37 -5.56
N LYS A 75 -13.15 1.29 -6.80
CA LYS A 75 -12.36 1.62 -8.00
C LYS A 75 -12.70 3.03 -8.46
N THR A 76 -11.76 3.73 -9.07
CA THR A 76 -12.08 4.99 -9.77
C THR A 76 -12.99 4.70 -10.97
N SER A 77 -14.10 5.42 -11.09
CA SER A 77 -14.89 5.49 -12.32
C SER A 77 -14.14 6.34 -13.35
N PHE A 78 -14.18 5.94 -14.62
CA PHE A 78 -13.72 6.79 -15.72
C PHE A 78 -14.84 7.74 -16.13
#